data_AF-A0A941ZQ92-F1
#
_entry.id   AF-A0A941ZQ92-F1
#
_cell.length_a   1.000
_cell.length_b   1.000
_cell.length_c   1.000
_cell.angle_alpha   90.00
_cell.angle_beta   90.00
_cell.angle_gamma   90.00
#
_symmetry.space_group_name_H-M   'P 1'
#
loop_
_entity.id
_entity.type
_entity.pdbx_description
1 polymer ?
#
loop_
_entity_poly.entity_id
_entity_poly.type
_entity_poly.pdbx_seq_one_letter_code
_entity_poly.pdbx_strand_id
1 'polypeptide(L)'
;MRFGHTLALGCALLAQVVSAAPTLRCHYTYGGETHTVSQAQHSVAAGYAITPTPIGSYLLFRPLFEADTVKLYTYVDHPDGPVLLHQARYPYPAATRSRSRYGFTGEQRVYEPVRDSELVYWCEIAQ
;
A
#
# COMPACT_ATOMS: atom_id res chain seq x y z
N MET A 1 0.15 -27.38 -66.79
CA MET A 1 0.80 -26.48 -65.81
C MET A 1 -0.13 -26.34 -64.61
N ARG A 2 0.24 -26.90 -63.45
CA ARG A 2 -0.57 -26.88 -62.21
C ARG A 2 0.17 -26.05 -61.17
N PHE A 3 -0.37 -24.90 -60.78
CA PHE A 3 0.17 -24.08 -59.69
C PHE A 3 -0.57 -24.41 -58.39
N GLY A 4 0.07 -25.20 -57.52
CA GLY A 4 -0.42 -25.48 -56.18
C GLY A 4 -0.26 -24.25 -55.29
N HIS A 5 -1.37 -23.78 -54.72
CA HIS A 5 -1.38 -22.69 -53.76
C HIS A 5 -1.31 -23.28 -52.36
N THR A 6 -0.13 -23.22 -51.74
CA THR A 6 0.09 -23.63 -50.37
C THR A 6 -0.47 -22.55 -49.44
N LEU A 7 -1.60 -22.84 -48.79
CA LEU A 7 -2.20 -21.98 -47.76
C LEU A 7 -1.30 -22.00 -46.52
N ALA A 8 -0.61 -20.89 -46.23
CA ALA A 8 0.14 -20.73 -44.98
C ALA A 8 -0.82 -20.32 -43.86
N LEU A 9 -1.08 -21.24 -42.92
CA LEU A 9 -1.80 -20.96 -41.68
C LEU A 9 -0.88 -20.15 -40.74
N GLY A 10 -1.11 -18.84 -40.66
CA GLY A 10 -0.44 -17.98 -39.68
C GLY A 10 -1.03 -18.18 -38.28
N CYS A 11 -0.26 -18.81 -37.40
CA CYS A 11 -0.61 -18.94 -35.99
C CYS A 11 -0.41 -17.59 -35.27
N ALA A 12 -1.50 -16.85 -35.07
CA ALA A 12 -1.49 -15.59 -34.33
C ALA A 12 -1.42 -15.88 -32.82
N LEU A 13 -0.21 -15.78 -32.24
CA LEU A 13 0.00 -15.77 -30.79
C LEU A 13 -0.56 -14.46 -30.20
N LEU A 14 -1.72 -14.54 -29.55
CA LEU A 14 -2.26 -13.45 -28.73
C LEU A 14 -1.42 -13.32 -27.46
N ALA A 15 -0.56 -12.30 -27.39
CA ALA A 15 0.16 -11.95 -26.17
C ALA A 15 -0.84 -11.44 -25.12
N GLN A 16 -1.02 -12.20 -24.03
CA GLN A 16 -1.81 -11.75 -22.89
C GLN A 16 -0.98 -10.76 -22.05
N VAL A 17 -1.41 -9.50 -22.01
CA VAL A 17 -0.88 -8.51 -21.08
C VAL A 17 -1.45 -8.82 -19.70
N VAL A 18 -0.64 -9.44 -18.84
CA VAL A 18 -0.95 -9.57 -17.42
C VAL A 18 -0.69 -8.21 -16.76
N SER A 19 -1.76 -7.51 -16.38
CA SER A 19 -1.64 -6.35 -15.49
C SER A 19 -1.43 -6.87 -14.08
N ALA A 20 -0.34 -6.46 -13.43
CA ALA A 20 -0.19 -6.67 -12.00
C ALA A 20 -1.29 -5.89 -11.25
N ALA A 21 -1.75 -6.47 -10.13
CA ALA A 21 -2.77 -5.85 -9.30
C ALA A 21 -2.15 -4.71 -8.47
N PRO A 22 -2.84 -3.57 -8.35
CA PRO A 22 -2.30 -2.45 -7.59
C PRO A 22 -2.05 -2.85 -6.13
N THR A 23 -0.94 -2.39 -5.59
CA THR A 23 -0.53 -2.66 -4.21
C THR A 23 -0.20 -1.34 -3.52
N LEU A 24 -0.81 -1.12 -2.36
CA LEU A 24 -0.40 -0.02 -1.49
C LEU A 24 0.93 -0.36 -0.84
N ARG A 25 1.91 0.52 -0.98
CA ARG A 25 3.24 0.37 -0.38
C ARG A 25 3.51 1.56 0.51
N CYS A 26 3.73 1.31 1.79
CA CYS A 26 4.06 2.35 2.77
C CYS A 26 5.46 2.12 3.29
N HIS A 27 6.26 3.16 3.21
CA HIS A 27 7.63 3.22 3.70
C HIS A 27 7.61 3.95 5.02
N TYR A 28 8.23 3.36 6.04
CA TYR A 28 8.28 3.97 7.36
C TYR A 28 9.68 3.91 7.93
N THR A 29 10.05 4.97 8.64
CA THR A 29 11.33 5.11 9.33
C THR A 29 11.07 5.19 10.83
N TYR A 30 11.75 4.32 11.58
CA TYR A 30 11.70 4.27 13.04
C TYR A 30 13.09 3.89 13.56
N GLY A 31 13.59 4.61 14.58
CA GLY A 31 14.93 4.35 15.13
C GLY A 31 16.08 4.52 14.13
N GLY A 32 15.87 5.27 13.05
CA GLY A 32 16.84 5.47 11.96
C GLY A 32 16.80 4.40 10.85
N GLU A 33 16.01 3.34 11.01
CA GLU A 33 15.86 2.30 9.99
C GLU A 33 14.59 2.51 9.17
N THR A 34 14.67 2.27 7.86
CA THR A 34 13.53 2.36 6.95
C THR A 34 13.08 0.98 6.51
N HIS A 35 11.78 0.75 6.63
CA HIS A 35 11.11 -0.50 6.34
C HIS A 35 9.92 -0.25 5.41
N THR A 36 9.40 -1.33 4.82
CA THR A 36 8.26 -1.26 3.90
C THR A 36 7.19 -2.26 4.31
N VAL A 37 5.94 -1.80 4.38
CA VAL A 37 4.76 -2.65 4.49
C VAL A 37 3.93 -2.52 3.21
N SER A 38 3.48 -3.66 2.68
CA SER A 38 2.66 -3.71 1.48
C SER A 38 1.27 -4.26 1.80
N GLN A 39 0.24 -3.69 1.19
CA GLN A 39 -1.15 -4.11 1.34
C GLN A 39 -1.79 -4.26 -0.03
N ALA A 40 -2.24 -5.47 -0.34
CA ALA A 40 -3.05 -5.72 -1.52
C ALA A 40 -4.44 -5.12 -1.33
N GLN A 41 -5.10 -4.75 -2.43
CA GLN A 41 -6.46 -4.25 -2.34
C GLN A 41 -7.40 -5.34 -1.79
N HIS A 42 -8.27 -4.98 -0.85
CA HIS A 42 -9.19 -5.89 -0.17
C HIS A 42 -10.59 -5.29 -0.05
N SER A 43 -11.57 -6.11 0.32
CA SER A 43 -12.92 -5.63 0.64
C SER A 43 -12.92 -4.93 2.00
N VAL A 44 -13.92 -4.07 2.25
CA VAL A 44 -14.12 -3.43 3.56
C VAL A 44 -14.25 -4.49 4.67
N ALA A 45 -15.00 -5.57 4.42
CA ALA A 45 -15.19 -6.65 5.37
C ALA A 45 -13.87 -7.35 5.74
N ALA A 46 -13.03 -7.66 4.75
CA ALA A 46 -11.72 -8.25 4.98
C ALA A 46 -10.78 -7.30 5.75
N GLY A 47 -10.94 -5.98 5.56
CA GLY A 47 -10.16 -4.96 6.24
C GLY A 47 -10.26 -5.01 7.76
N TYR A 48 -11.39 -5.47 8.33
CA TYR A 48 -11.54 -5.64 9.78
C TYR A 48 -10.68 -6.75 10.37
N ALA A 49 -10.30 -7.74 9.56
CA ALA A 49 -9.44 -8.85 9.99
C ALA A 49 -7.94 -8.54 9.87
N ILE A 50 -7.57 -7.41 9.26
CA ILE A 50 -6.17 -7.02 9.07
C ILE A 50 -5.62 -6.44 10.37
N THR A 51 -4.70 -7.17 10.99
CA THR A 51 -3.97 -6.76 12.19
C THR A 51 -2.96 -5.65 11.85
N PRO A 52 -2.83 -4.61 12.70
CA PRO A 52 -1.73 -3.64 12.58
C PRO A 52 -0.35 -4.29 12.63
N THR A 53 0.61 -3.75 11.89
CA THR A 53 2.03 -4.12 11.97
C THR A 53 2.67 -3.45 13.18
N PRO A 54 3.28 -4.20 14.12
CA PRO A 54 4.08 -3.61 15.19
C PRO A 54 5.32 -2.91 14.64
N ILE A 55 5.62 -1.72 15.16
CA ILE A 55 6.81 -0.92 14.86
C ILE A 55 7.51 -0.59 16.16
N GLY A 56 8.74 -1.08 16.30
CA GLY A 56 9.47 -1.00 17.55
C GLY A 56 8.69 -1.66 18.69
N SER A 57 8.72 -1.05 19.87
CA SER A 57 8.09 -1.60 21.07
C SER A 57 6.69 -1.04 21.36
N TYR A 58 6.30 0.06 20.69
CA TYR A 58 5.18 0.89 21.17
C TYR A 58 4.22 1.33 20.09
N LEU A 59 4.57 1.21 18.81
CA LEU A 59 3.73 1.72 17.74
C LEU A 59 3.11 0.57 16.95
N LEU A 60 1.92 0.82 16.43
CA LEU A 60 1.25 -0.07 15.49
C LEU A 60 0.88 0.74 14.25
N PHE A 61 1.14 0.19 13.06
CA PHE A 61 0.80 0.83 11.79
C PHE A 61 -0.08 -0.08 10.93
N ARG A 62 -1.22 0.43 10.48
CA ARG A 62 -2.23 -0.34 9.76
C ARG A 62 -2.64 0.38 8.48
N PRO A 63 -1.94 0.11 7.36
CA PRO A 63 -2.39 0.52 6.04
C PRO A 63 -3.49 -0.41 5.53
N LEU A 64 -4.60 0.18 5.08
CA LEU A 64 -5.72 -0.51 4.45
C LEU A 64 -5.92 0.04 3.04
N PHE A 65 -6.18 -0.85 2.09
CA PHE A 65 -6.40 -0.49 0.70
C PHE A 65 -7.71 -1.12 0.20
N GLU A 66 -8.72 -0.28 0.05
CA GLU A 66 -10.07 -0.65 -0.38
C GLU A 66 -10.32 -0.14 -1.80
N ALA A 67 -11.45 -0.52 -2.40
CA ALA A 67 -11.76 -0.24 -3.81
C ALA A 67 -11.79 1.25 -4.16
N ASP A 68 -12.13 2.14 -3.22
CA ASP A 68 -12.28 3.58 -3.43
C ASP A 68 -11.42 4.42 -2.47
N THR A 69 -10.69 3.79 -1.56
CA THR A 69 -9.96 4.52 -0.52
C THR A 69 -8.75 3.78 0.03
N VAL A 70 -7.73 4.57 0.37
CA VAL A 70 -6.64 4.16 1.27
C VAL A 70 -6.92 4.77 2.64
N LYS A 71 -6.84 3.95 3.69
CA LYS A 71 -6.93 4.38 5.08
C LYS A 71 -5.62 4.02 5.78
N LEU A 72 -5.03 4.97 6.48
CA LEU A 72 -3.80 4.79 7.23
C LEU A 72 -4.10 5.07 8.70
N TYR A 73 -3.69 4.16 9.56
CA TYR A 73 -3.82 4.31 11.00
C TYR A 73 -2.49 4.05 11.68
N THR A 74 -2.13 4.92 12.61
CA THR A 74 -1.03 4.70 13.55
C THR A 74 -1.61 4.71 14.96
N TYR A 75 -1.24 3.72 15.76
CA TYR A 75 -1.64 3.59 17.15
C TYR A 75 -0.40 3.51 18.05
N VAL A 76 -0.59 3.82 19.32
CA VAL A 76 0.28 3.31 20.37
C VAL A 76 -0.27 1.98 20.87
N ASP A 77 0.62 1.01 21.08
CA ASP A 77 0.32 -0.28 21.71
C ASP A 77 0.28 -0.10 23.23
N HIS A 78 -0.91 0.16 23.76
CA HIS A 78 -1.15 0.41 25.18
C HIS A 78 -1.66 -0.87 25.87
N PRO A 79 -1.33 -1.12 27.16
CA PRO A 79 -1.78 -2.32 27.88
C PRO A 79 -3.29 -2.56 27.86
N ASP A 80 -4.09 -1.49 27.89
CA ASP A 80 -5.56 -1.54 27.82
C ASP A 80 -6.11 -1.65 26.39
N GLY A 81 -5.24 -1.79 25.40
CA GLY A 81 -5.55 -1.90 23.98
C GLY A 81 -5.03 -0.73 23.13
N PRO A 82 -4.92 -0.89 21.81
CA PRO A 82 -4.38 0.14 20.92
C PRO A 82 -5.11 1.49 21.02
N VAL A 83 -4.36 2.58 21.16
CA VAL A 83 -4.90 3.95 21.17
C VAL A 83 -4.47 4.69 19.91
N LEU A 84 -5.44 5.30 19.21
CA LEU A 84 -5.18 5.99 17.94
C LEU A 84 -4.31 7.24 18.15
N LEU A 85 -3.18 7.31 17.44
CA LEU A 85 -2.31 8.50 17.39
C LEU A 85 -2.55 9.32 16.12
N HIS A 86 -2.73 8.65 14.99
CA HIS A 86 -2.88 9.31 13.70
C HIS A 86 -3.82 8.52 12.78
N GLN A 87 -4.66 9.23 12.03
CA GLN A 87 -5.48 8.67 10.97
C GLN A 87 -5.47 9.58 9.74
N ALA A 88 -5.30 8.98 8.56
CA ALA A 88 -5.45 9.66 7.28
C ALA A 88 -6.28 8.84 6.30
N ARG A 89 -6.98 9.52 5.40
CA ARG A 89 -7.77 8.88 4.33
C ARG A 89 -7.50 9.57 3.01
N TYR A 90 -7.22 8.77 1.98
CA TYR A 90 -6.97 9.25 0.64
C TYR A 90 -7.93 8.57 -0.34
N PRO A 91 -8.55 9.32 -1.28
CA PRO A 91 -9.40 8.73 -2.30
C PRO A 91 -8.56 7.98 -3.34
N TYR A 92 -9.01 6.79 -3.72
CA TYR A 92 -8.48 6.01 -4.84
C TYR A 92 -9.49 6.06 -6.00
N PRO A 93 -9.06 6.29 -7.27
CA PRO A 93 -7.68 6.27 -7.77
C PRO A 93 -6.94 7.61 -7.73
N ALA A 94 -7.44 8.66 -7.07
CA ALA A 94 -6.72 9.94 -7.02
C ALA A 94 -5.32 9.82 -6.37
N ALA A 95 -5.15 8.91 -5.41
CA ALA A 95 -3.87 8.54 -4.80
C ALA A 95 -2.82 7.99 -5.79
N THR A 96 -3.19 7.62 -7.03
CA THR A 96 -2.20 7.20 -8.05
C THR A 96 -1.61 8.36 -8.85
N ARG A 97 -2.16 9.57 -8.70
CA ARG A 97 -1.77 10.74 -9.53
C ARG A 97 -0.48 11.38 -9.06
N SER A 98 -0.12 11.24 -7.78
CA SER A 98 1.10 11.83 -7.25
C SER A 98 2.33 11.04 -7.69
N ARG A 99 3.33 11.75 -8.21
CA ARG A 99 4.67 11.23 -8.51
C ARG A 99 5.75 11.89 -7.66
N SER A 100 5.36 12.47 -6.52
CA SER A 100 6.31 13.04 -5.55
C SER A 100 7.24 11.96 -5.01
N ARG A 101 8.44 12.37 -4.58
CA ARG A 101 9.39 11.56 -3.79
C ARG A 101 8.73 10.77 -2.66
N TYR A 102 7.70 11.35 -2.05
CA TYR A 102 6.99 10.80 -0.90
C TYR A 102 5.56 10.33 -1.25
N GLY A 103 5.37 9.89 -2.49
CA GLY A 103 4.10 9.34 -2.97
C GLY A 103 2.92 10.30 -2.81
N PHE A 104 1.73 9.76 -2.57
CA PHE A 104 0.50 10.56 -2.49
C PHE A 104 0.22 11.13 -1.09
N THR A 105 0.89 10.59 -0.07
CA THR A 105 0.74 11.08 1.31
C THR A 105 1.61 12.31 1.57
N GLY A 106 2.72 12.48 0.84
CA GLY A 106 3.83 13.29 1.35
C GLY A 106 4.52 12.60 2.53
N GLU A 107 5.56 13.21 3.07
CA GLU A 107 6.19 12.74 4.31
C GLU A 107 5.30 13.11 5.51
N GLN A 108 4.94 12.11 6.29
CA GLN A 108 4.14 12.24 7.51
C GLN A 108 5.04 11.94 8.71
N ARG A 109 4.85 12.67 9.83
CA ARG A 109 5.55 12.43 11.10
C ARG A 109 4.51 12.27 12.21
N VAL A 110 4.57 11.17 12.94
CA VAL A 110 3.66 10.84 14.05
C VAL A 110 4.47 10.70 15.32
N TYR A 111 4.07 11.42 16.37
CA TYR A 111 4.74 11.44 17.66
C TYR A 111 3.90 10.74 18.72
N GLU A 112 4.50 9.79 19.43
CA GLU A 112 3.97 9.27 20.69
C GLU A 112 4.68 10.01 21.84
N PRO A 113 3.94 10.77 22.67
CA PRO A 113 4.54 11.73 23.59
C PRO A 113 5.05 11.13 24.90
N VAL A 114 4.62 9.93 25.29
CA VAL A 114 4.96 9.36 26.60
C VAL A 114 6.35 8.72 26.60
N ARG A 115 6.74 8.14 25.46
CA ARG A 115 7.96 7.36 25.24
C ARG A 115 8.84 7.98 24.16
N ASP A 116 8.52 9.22 23.77
CA ASP A 116 9.25 10.05 22.80
C ASP A 116 9.55 9.29 21.50
N SER A 117 8.56 8.53 21.02
CA SER A 117 8.70 7.71 19.84
C SER A 117 8.22 8.47 18.60
N GLU A 118 9.05 8.48 17.55
CA GLU A 118 8.73 9.11 16.27
C GLU A 118 8.61 8.05 15.16
N LEU A 119 7.48 8.08 14.45
CA LEU A 119 7.29 7.37 13.19
C LEU A 119 7.23 8.37 12.04
N VAL A 120 8.16 8.25 11.10
CA VAL A 120 8.07 8.94 9.82
C VAL A 120 7.54 7.97 8.78
N TYR A 121 6.54 8.33 7.98
CA TYR A 121 6.08 7.46 6.91
C TYR A 121 5.64 8.22 5.65
N TRP A 122 5.59 7.50 4.54
CA TRP A 122 4.92 7.92 3.32
C TRP A 122 4.43 6.70 2.53
N CYS A 123 3.42 6.88 1.68
CA CYS A 123 2.84 5.79 0.90
C CYS A 123 2.67 6.12 -0.58
N GLU A 124 2.75 5.08 -1.40
CA GLU A 124 2.52 5.06 -2.84
C GLU A 124 1.63 3.88 -3.24
N ILE A 125 1.03 3.96 -4.43
CA ILE A 125 0.38 2.81 -5.07
C ILE A 125 1.32 2.29 -6.14
N ALA A 126 1.88 1.10 -5.93
CA ALA A 126 2.64 0.37 -6.93
C ALA A 126 1.68 -0.34 -7.89
N GLN A 127 2.00 -0.30 -9.19
CA GLN A 127 1.29 -1.02 -10.25
C GLN A 127 2.04 -2.28 -10.65
#